data_AF-A0A939WB11-F1
#
_entry.id   AF-A0A939WB11-F1
#
_cell.length_a   1.000
_cell.length_b   1.000
_cell.length_c   1.000
_cell.angle_alpha   90.00
_cell.angle_beta   90.00
_cell.angle_gamma   90.00
#
_symmetry.space_group_name_H-M   'P 1'
#
loop_
_entity.id
_entity.type
_entity.pdbx_description
1 polymer ?
#
loop_
_entity_poly.entity_id
_entity_poly.type
_entity_poly.pdbx_seq_one_letter_code
_entity_poly.pdbx_strand_id
1 'polypeptide(L)'
;MDIQIVRSQEADFICHNGRFHADDIFSTVLLYKLWSGQFRLARVSVVPKDIRSGAIVYDIGEGEFDHHQVGGNGCRTNGIPYASFGLLWHTYGETYCQKYSMDASFTIPEFDRFVEGIDAYDNGLFHKDQGPIQNVSNCIAMFNPPWEEESEDATNDAFIRALGFAEVIFENVMAGITSRCHARQILSESLQKADSDTLYLSRYMPYSAYPEMRRKISFIVYPSTRGGYNLQIINRDFSFRSDIIGLSGDALRRKTGVGSALFIHNSGRIAGTSEISDIPLLQSFIVQLRSH
;
A
#
# COMPACT_ATOMS: atom_id res chain seq x y z
N MET A 1 7.24 -17.44 -7.62
CA MET A 1 7.68 -17.19 -9.01
C MET A 1 8.55 -18.32 -9.52
N ASP A 2 8.38 -18.71 -10.78
CA ASP A 2 9.24 -19.64 -11.51
C ASP A 2 10.20 -18.85 -12.43
N ILE A 3 11.43 -18.64 -11.98
CA ILE A 3 12.45 -17.81 -12.63
C ILE A 3 13.65 -18.67 -12.96
N GLN A 4 14.09 -18.64 -14.22
CA GLN A 4 15.29 -19.33 -14.66
C GLN A 4 16.44 -18.33 -14.76
N ILE A 5 17.46 -18.51 -13.91
CA ILE A 5 18.73 -17.81 -14.09
C ILE A 5 19.46 -18.44 -15.28
N VAL A 6 19.78 -17.64 -16.28
CA VAL A 6 20.40 -18.06 -17.55
C VAL A 6 21.57 -17.15 -17.91
N ARG A 7 22.32 -17.54 -18.94
CA ARG A 7 23.33 -16.67 -19.55
C ARG A 7 22.67 -15.48 -20.23
N SER A 8 23.36 -14.34 -20.28
CA SER A 8 22.85 -13.08 -20.83
C SER A 8 22.36 -13.17 -22.28
N GLN A 9 22.97 -14.01 -23.12
CA GLN A 9 22.53 -14.22 -24.52
C GLN A 9 21.16 -14.92 -24.62
N GLU A 10 20.76 -15.61 -23.56
CA GLU A 10 19.51 -16.36 -23.48
C GLU A 10 18.42 -15.64 -22.66
N ALA A 11 18.77 -14.55 -21.99
CA ALA A 11 17.88 -13.81 -21.11
C ALA A 11 16.90 -12.90 -21.87
N ASP A 12 15.72 -12.73 -21.30
CA ASP A 12 14.76 -11.70 -21.71
C ASP A 12 14.79 -10.50 -20.75
N PHE A 13 15.35 -10.69 -19.56
CA PHE A 13 15.47 -9.71 -18.49
C PHE A 13 16.90 -9.71 -17.94
N ILE A 14 17.49 -8.53 -17.76
CA ILE A 14 18.89 -8.40 -17.34
C ILE A 14 19.00 -7.31 -16.27
N CYS A 15 19.59 -7.64 -15.12
CA CYS A 15 19.95 -6.68 -14.08
C CYS A 15 21.36 -6.92 -13.54
N HIS A 16 21.80 -6.10 -12.59
CA HIS A 16 23.13 -6.26 -12.02
C HIS A 16 23.25 -7.49 -11.10
N ASN A 17 24.45 -8.07 -11.01
CA ASN A 17 24.74 -9.20 -10.11
C ASN A 17 25.38 -8.80 -8.78
N GLY A 18 25.46 -7.51 -8.49
CA GLY A 18 26.01 -7.00 -7.24
C GLY A 18 25.04 -7.16 -6.07
N ARG A 19 25.33 -6.40 -5.00
CA ARG A 19 24.44 -6.25 -3.85
C ARG A 19 23.13 -5.62 -4.32
N PHE A 20 22.05 -6.39 -4.33
CA PHE A 20 20.76 -5.93 -4.83
C PHE A 20 20.05 -5.03 -3.82
N HIS A 21 19.23 -4.13 -4.35
CA HIS A 21 18.35 -3.25 -3.60
C HIS A 21 16.88 -3.60 -3.81
N ALA A 22 15.97 -2.80 -3.26
CA ALA A 22 14.54 -3.05 -3.40
C ALA A 22 14.05 -2.79 -4.82
N ASP A 23 14.63 -1.81 -5.53
CA ASP A 23 14.20 -1.48 -6.87
C ASP A 23 14.55 -2.60 -7.87
N ASP A 24 15.71 -3.26 -7.79
CA ASP A 24 16.01 -4.50 -8.54
C ASP A 24 14.91 -5.55 -8.39
N ILE A 25 14.57 -5.82 -7.13
CA ILE A 25 13.71 -6.92 -6.72
C ILE A 25 12.28 -6.62 -7.15
N PHE A 26 11.76 -5.43 -6.88
CA PHE A 26 10.41 -5.04 -7.29
C PHE A 26 10.28 -4.81 -8.79
N SER A 27 11.35 -4.39 -9.48
CA SER A 27 11.43 -4.39 -10.95
C SER A 27 11.21 -5.79 -11.51
N THR A 28 11.94 -6.76 -10.97
CA THR A 28 11.84 -8.17 -11.37
C THR A 28 10.43 -8.72 -11.11
N VAL A 29 9.84 -8.41 -9.95
CA VAL A 29 8.46 -8.82 -9.61
C VAL A 29 7.45 -8.22 -10.60
N LEU A 30 7.53 -6.92 -10.89
CA LEU A 30 6.62 -6.25 -11.84
C LEU A 30 6.72 -6.89 -13.24
N LEU A 31 7.94 -7.06 -13.74
CA LEU A 31 8.21 -7.68 -15.03
C LEU A 31 7.70 -9.13 -15.07
N TYR A 32 7.90 -9.89 -13.99
CA TYR A 32 7.38 -11.26 -13.86
C TYR A 32 5.85 -11.29 -13.95
N LYS A 33 5.16 -10.36 -13.27
CA LYS A 33 3.69 -10.27 -13.30
C LYS A 33 3.16 -9.86 -14.66
N LEU A 34 3.93 -9.13 -15.47
CA LEU A 34 3.56 -8.70 -16.82
C LEU A 34 3.88 -9.75 -17.89
N TRP A 35 4.95 -10.51 -17.69
CA TRP A 35 5.35 -11.57 -18.61
C TRP A 35 4.37 -12.75 -18.63
N SER A 36 4.31 -13.47 -19.74
CA SER A 36 3.42 -14.62 -19.93
C SER A 36 4.16 -15.90 -20.34
N GLY A 37 5.47 -15.84 -20.59
CA GLY A 37 6.31 -16.99 -20.94
C GLY A 37 7.23 -17.43 -19.81
N GLN A 38 8.21 -18.29 -20.13
CA GLN A 38 9.30 -18.60 -19.20
C GLN A 38 10.04 -17.32 -18.85
N PHE A 39 10.23 -17.04 -17.56
CA PHE A 39 10.96 -15.85 -17.12
C PHE A 39 12.46 -16.16 -17.05
N ARG A 40 13.21 -15.70 -18.06
CA ARG A 40 14.66 -15.94 -18.19
C ARG A 40 15.43 -14.69 -17.80
N LEU A 41 16.06 -14.74 -16.63
CA LEU A 41 16.80 -13.65 -16.02
C LEU A 41 18.30 -13.91 -16.12
N ALA A 42 19.07 -12.90 -16.52
CA ALA A 42 20.52 -12.90 -16.30
C ALA A 42 20.89 -11.78 -15.31
N ARG A 43 21.76 -12.10 -14.37
CA ARG A 43 22.38 -11.12 -13.47
C ARG A 43 23.83 -10.95 -13.90
N VAL A 44 24.25 -9.74 -14.24
CA VAL A 44 25.57 -9.48 -14.85
C VAL A 44 26.28 -8.29 -14.20
N SER A 45 27.61 -8.22 -14.26
CA SER A 45 28.35 -7.05 -13.75
C SER A 45 28.47 -5.93 -14.79
N VAL A 46 28.31 -6.26 -16.07
CA VAL A 46 28.36 -5.34 -17.21
C VAL A 46 27.38 -5.84 -18.26
N VAL A 47 26.59 -4.94 -18.86
CA VAL A 47 25.68 -5.30 -19.96
C VAL A 47 26.49 -5.75 -21.17
N PRO A 48 26.30 -6.99 -21.66
CA PRO A 48 27.00 -7.46 -22.86
C PRO A 48 26.56 -6.72 -24.12
N LYS A 49 27.43 -6.69 -25.14
CA LYS A 49 27.07 -6.10 -26.44
C LYS A 49 26.07 -6.95 -27.21
N ASP A 50 26.09 -8.26 -26.97
CA ASP A 50 25.30 -9.30 -27.60
C ASP A 50 24.17 -9.78 -26.67
N ILE A 51 23.15 -8.96 -26.50
CA ILE A 51 21.91 -9.35 -25.80
C ILE A 51 20.79 -9.65 -26.80
N ARG A 52 19.79 -10.44 -26.38
CA ARG A 52 18.63 -10.71 -27.22
C ARG A 52 17.91 -9.40 -27.56
N SER A 53 17.51 -9.24 -28.82
CA SER A 53 16.67 -8.11 -29.24
C SER A 53 15.36 -8.09 -28.44
N GLY A 54 15.06 -6.96 -27.81
CA GLY A 54 13.87 -6.80 -26.95
C GLY A 54 14.07 -7.28 -25.51
N ALA A 55 15.28 -7.67 -25.09
CA ALA A 55 15.57 -7.88 -23.68
C ALA A 55 15.43 -6.57 -22.89
N ILE A 56 14.81 -6.65 -21.71
CA ILE A 56 14.65 -5.51 -20.82
C ILE A 56 15.84 -5.50 -19.86
N VAL A 57 16.63 -4.43 -19.94
CA VAL A 57 17.78 -4.18 -19.06
C VAL A 57 17.39 -3.12 -18.05
N TYR A 58 17.58 -3.40 -16.76
CA TYR A 58 17.22 -2.52 -15.66
C TYR A 58 18.27 -2.55 -14.56
N ASP A 59 18.42 -1.42 -13.87
CA ASP A 59 19.41 -1.22 -12.81
C ASP A 59 20.88 -1.46 -13.20
N ILE A 60 21.17 -1.38 -14.50
CA ILE A 60 22.52 -1.50 -15.02
C ILE A 60 22.65 -0.93 -16.45
N GLY A 61 23.82 -0.39 -16.76
CA GLY A 61 24.24 -0.08 -18.12
C GLY A 61 23.76 1.26 -18.68
N GLU A 62 23.27 2.15 -17.82
CA GLU A 62 22.86 3.52 -18.13
C GLU A 62 21.76 3.61 -19.21
N GLY A 63 20.94 2.56 -19.29
CA GLY A 63 19.84 2.43 -20.25
C GLY A 63 18.52 3.05 -19.78
N GLU A 64 17.45 2.72 -20.50
CA GLU A 64 16.09 3.26 -20.25
C GLU A 64 15.59 3.03 -18.82
N PHE A 65 15.95 1.90 -18.19
CA PHE A 65 15.51 1.53 -16.84
C PHE A 65 16.67 1.44 -15.85
N ASP A 66 17.75 2.19 -16.10
CA ASP A 66 18.83 2.40 -15.13
C ASP A 66 18.78 3.85 -14.59
N HIS A 67 19.23 4.06 -13.37
CA HIS A 67 19.27 5.36 -12.71
C HIS A 67 20.69 5.82 -12.30
N HIS A 68 21.71 4.99 -12.53
CA HIS A 68 23.09 5.23 -12.11
C HIS A 68 23.84 6.32 -12.89
N GLN A 69 23.35 6.72 -14.07
CA GLN A 69 23.97 7.75 -14.90
C GLN A 69 24.02 9.13 -14.24
N VAL A 70 24.95 9.97 -14.69
CA VAL A 70 25.11 11.34 -14.19
C VAL A 70 23.82 12.15 -14.42
N GLY A 71 23.21 12.61 -13.32
CA GLY A 71 21.94 13.33 -13.34
C GLY A 71 20.69 12.45 -13.21
N GLY A 72 20.86 11.13 -13.08
CA GLY A 72 19.78 10.15 -12.95
C GLY A 72 18.97 9.96 -14.24
N ASN A 73 17.80 9.34 -14.12
CA ASN A 73 16.88 9.11 -15.24
C ASN A 73 15.56 9.87 -15.10
N GLY A 74 15.66 11.14 -14.73
CA GLY A 74 14.50 11.98 -14.45
C GLY A 74 13.95 11.81 -13.04
N CYS A 75 12.90 12.60 -12.76
CA CYS A 75 12.32 12.73 -11.44
C CYS A 75 10.79 12.73 -11.51
N ARG A 76 10.17 12.33 -10.40
CA ARG A 76 8.74 12.52 -10.11
C ARG A 76 8.40 14.00 -9.97
N THR A 77 7.11 14.32 -10.05
CA THR A 77 6.60 15.70 -9.91
C THR A 77 6.88 16.33 -8.55
N ASN A 78 7.08 15.51 -7.51
CA ASN A 78 7.47 15.93 -6.16
C ASN A 78 8.99 16.09 -5.99
N GLY A 79 9.79 15.89 -7.05
CA GLY A 79 11.25 16.07 -7.05
C GLY A 79 12.05 14.83 -6.64
N ILE A 80 11.40 13.72 -6.27
CA ILE A 80 12.10 12.46 -5.98
C ILE A 80 12.62 11.87 -7.31
N PRO A 81 13.94 11.62 -7.46
CA PRO A 81 14.48 10.93 -8.63
C PRO A 81 13.92 9.52 -8.74
N TYR A 82 13.73 9.02 -9.96
CA TYR A 82 13.33 7.62 -10.14
C TYR A 82 14.50 6.68 -9.85
N ALA A 83 14.22 5.53 -9.21
CA ALA A 83 15.06 4.35 -9.28
C ALA A 83 14.56 3.42 -10.40
N SER A 84 15.22 2.28 -10.62
CA SER A 84 14.90 1.38 -11.74
C SER A 84 13.46 0.86 -11.69
N PHE A 85 12.95 0.56 -10.49
CA PHE A 85 11.54 0.16 -10.30
C PHE A 85 10.57 1.31 -10.59
N GLY A 86 10.91 2.54 -10.20
CA GLY A 86 10.14 3.74 -10.51
C GLY A 86 9.99 3.96 -12.01
N LEU A 87 11.08 3.80 -12.77
CA LEU A 87 11.08 3.92 -14.23
C LEU A 87 10.20 2.85 -14.88
N LEU A 88 10.37 1.59 -14.47
CA LEU A 88 9.55 0.50 -14.99
C LEU A 88 8.07 0.66 -14.64
N TRP A 89 7.74 1.10 -13.42
CA TRP A 89 6.36 1.37 -13.04
C TRP A 89 5.78 2.55 -13.83
N HIS A 90 6.57 3.59 -14.08
CA HIS A 90 6.16 4.72 -14.91
C HIS A 90 5.81 4.27 -16.34
N THR A 91 6.61 3.38 -16.93
CA THR A 91 6.40 2.88 -18.29
C THR A 91 5.29 1.82 -18.38
N TYR A 92 5.20 0.89 -17.41
CA TYR A 92 4.34 -0.30 -17.51
C TYR A 92 3.16 -0.32 -16.52
N GLY A 93 3.00 0.68 -15.66
CA GLY A 93 1.94 0.71 -14.64
C GLY A 93 0.53 0.68 -15.22
N GLU A 94 0.29 1.38 -16.34
CA GLU A 94 -0.97 1.29 -17.07
C GLU A 94 -1.18 -0.09 -17.68
N THR A 95 -0.14 -0.69 -18.27
CA THR A 95 -0.19 -2.05 -18.81
C THR A 95 -0.53 -3.07 -17.72
N TYR A 96 0.03 -2.91 -16.52
CA TYR A 96 -0.31 -3.73 -15.37
C TYR A 96 -1.80 -3.59 -15.02
N CYS A 97 -2.30 -2.36 -14.90
CA CYS A 97 -3.71 -2.12 -14.60
C CYS A 97 -4.63 -2.73 -15.67
N GLN A 98 -4.28 -2.62 -16.95
CA GLN A 98 -5.03 -3.22 -18.06
C GLN A 98 -5.04 -4.76 -17.96
N LYS A 99 -3.88 -5.39 -17.76
CA LYS A 99 -3.75 -6.85 -17.64
C LYS A 99 -4.63 -7.41 -16.52
N TYR A 100 -4.71 -6.72 -15.38
CA TYR A 100 -5.46 -7.15 -14.21
C TYR A 100 -6.85 -6.49 -14.08
N SER A 101 -7.33 -5.79 -15.11
CA SER A 101 -8.64 -5.11 -15.14
C SER A 101 -8.87 -4.15 -13.94
N MET A 102 -7.84 -3.41 -13.56
CA MET A 102 -7.87 -2.45 -12.46
C MET A 102 -8.18 -1.03 -12.98
N ASP A 103 -8.82 -0.21 -12.15
CA ASP A 103 -9.00 1.22 -12.44
C ASP A 103 -7.65 1.93 -12.31
N ALA A 104 -7.02 2.24 -13.44
CA ALA A 104 -5.71 2.90 -13.50
C ALA A 104 -5.72 4.29 -12.82
N SER A 105 -6.84 5.02 -12.92
CA SER A 105 -6.96 6.37 -12.35
C SER A 105 -6.92 6.38 -10.82
N PHE A 106 -7.32 5.26 -10.20
CA PHE A 106 -7.21 5.06 -8.75
C PHE A 106 -5.94 4.31 -8.37
N THR A 107 -5.57 3.28 -9.15
CA THR A 107 -4.51 2.34 -8.81
C THR A 107 -3.14 2.97 -8.89
N ILE A 108 -2.84 3.69 -9.98
CA ILE A 108 -1.52 4.26 -10.22
C ILE A 108 -1.13 5.25 -9.12
N PRO A 109 -1.95 6.27 -8.78
CA PRO A 109 -1.59 7.21 -7.72
C PRO A 109 -1.46 6.56 -6.33
N GLU A 110 -2.25 5.52 -6.05
CA GLU A 110 -2.17 4.80 -4.77
C GLU A 110 -0.92 3.91 -4.68
N PHE A 111 -0.54 3.26 -5.78
CA PHE A 111 0.66 2.43 -5.84
C PHE A 111 1.93 3.26 -5.95
N ASP A 112 1.88 4.43 -6.59
CA ASP A 112 3.01 5.37 -6.67
C ASP A 112 3.57 5.71 -5.29
N ARG A 113 2.73 5.81 -4.25
CA ARG A 113 3.20 6.05 -2.87
C ARG A 113 4.14 4.95 -2.35
N PHE A 114 3.93 3.71 -2.78
CA PHE A 114 4.79 2.58 -2.44
C PHE A 114 6.09 2.63 -3.23
N VAL A 115 6.00 2.89 -4.55
CA VAL A 115 7.15 3.00 -5.45
C VAL A 115 8.04 4.19 -5.08
N GLU A 116 7.45 5.35 -4.75
CA GLU A 116 8.13 6.57 -4.29
C GLU A 116 9.01 6.32 -3.06
N GLY A 117 8.56 5.49 -2.13
CA GLY A 117 9.33 5.14 -0.95
C GLY A 117 10.59 4.34 -1.30
N ILE A 118 10.53 3.49 -2.32
CA ILE A 118 11.67 2.73 -2.83
C ILE A 118 12.61 3.66 -3.62
N ASP A 119 12.05 4.48 -4.53
CA ASP A 119 12.81 5.46 -5.32
C ASP A 119 13.64 6.39 -4.43
N ALA A 120 13.02 6.96 -3.39
CA ALA A 120 13.71 7.85 -2.47
C ALA A 120 14.80 7.14 -1.65
N TYR A 121 14.60 5.86 -1.32
CA TYR A 121 15.58 5.09 -0.57
C TYR A 121 16.81 4.79 -1.42
N ASP A 122 16.58 4.33 -2.64
CA ASP A 122 17.67 3.93 -3.54
C ASP A 122 18.52 5.13 -3.99
N ASN A 123 17.87 6.27 -4.23
CA ASN A 123 18.54 7.54 -4.51
C ASN A 123 19.13 8.24 -3.26
N GLY A 124 19.17 7.57 -2.10
CA GLY A 124 19.86 8.05 -0.91
C GLY A 124 19.22 9.27 -0.23
N LEU A 125 17.94 9.56 -0.46
CA LEU A 125 17.23 10.73 0.11
C LEU A 125 16.86 10.55 1.59
N PHE A 126 17.01 9.34 2.15
CA PHE A 126 16.80 9.12 3.58
C PHE A 126 18.06 9.44 4.37
N HIS A 127 17.99 10.49 5.20
CA HIS A 127 19.08 10.88 6.08
C HIS A 127 19.16 9.99 7.32
N LYS A 128 20.37 9.54 7.66
CA LYS A 128 20.68 8.72 8.85
C LYS A 128 20.33 9.39 10.18
N ASP A 129 20.06 10.70 10.18
CA ASP A 129 19.77 11.50 11.36
C ASP A 129 18.31 11.33 11.87
N GLN A 130 17.45 10.61 11.15
CA GLN A 130 16.04 10.39 11.53
C GLN A 130 15.84 9.22 12.52
N GLY A 131 16.93 8.63 13.02
CA GLY A 131 16.91 7.44 13.86
C GLY A 131 16.71 6.14 13.06
N PRO A 132 16.65 4.97 13.71
CA PRO A 132 16.56 3.68 13.03
C PRO A 132 15.14 3.42 12.51
N ILE A 133 14.79 4.04 11.39
CA ILE A 133 13.56 3.72 10.67
C ILE A 133 13.83 2.52 9.76
N GLN A 134 13.16 1.41 10.03
CA GLN A 134 13.18 0.21 9.16
C GLN A 134 12.07 0.32 8.12
N ASN A 135 12.40 0.11 6.84
CA ASN A 135 11.47 0.08 5.73
C ASN A 135 11.64 -1.19 4.87
N VAL A 136 10.83 -1.33 3.81
CA VAL A 136 10.89 -2.51 2.93
C VAL A 136 12.26 -2.68 2.28
N SER A 137 12.93 -1.59 1.90
CA SER A 137 14.28 -1.62 1.32
C SER A 137 15.31 -2.11 2.32
N ASN A 138 15.18 -1.76 3.61
CA ASN A 138 16.01 -2.37 4.66
C ASN A 138 15.76 -3.87 4.78
N CYS A 139 14.50 -4.31 4.77
CA CYS A 139 14.14 -5.73 4.83
C CYS A 139 14.69 -6.52 3.63
N ILE A 140 14.62 -5.96 2.41
CA ILE A 140 15.22 -6.56 1.22
C ILE A 140 16.74 -6.64 1.35
N ALA A 141 17.39 -5.57 1.83
CA ALA A 141 18.83 -5.55 2.01
C ALA A 141 19.34 -6.65 2.95
N MET A 142 18.52 -7.13 3.90
CA MET A 142 18.86 -8.24 4.81
C MET A 142 18.92 -9.61 4.13
N PHE A 143 18.41 -9.76 2.90
CA PHE A 143 18.56 -11.00 2.14
C PHE A 143 19.91 -11.10 1.45
N ASN A 144 20.62 -9.99 1.24
CA ASN A 144 21.96 -10.04 0.66
C ASN A 144 22.86 -10.94 1.52
N PRO A 145 23.70 -11.79 0.88
CA PRO A 145 24.61 -12.66 1.62
C PRO A 145 25.59 -11.83 2.46
N PRO A 146 26.17 -12.44 3.51
CA PRO A 146 27.24 -11.80 4.26
C PRO A 146 28.45 -11.54 3.33
N TRP A 147 29.29 -10.57 3.68
CA TRP A 147 30.40 -10.14 2.82
C TRP A 147 31.46 -11.23 2.60
N GLU A 148 31.50 -12.26 3.46
CA GLU A 148 32.36 -13.43 3.28
C GLU A 148 31.86 -14.41 2.21
N GLU A 149 30.61 -14.29 1.74
CA GLU A 149 29.94 -15.24 0.85
C GLU A 149 29.53 -14.58 -0.48
N GLU A 150 30.49 -14.52 -1.41
CA GLU A 150 30.32 -13.85 -2.73
C GLU A 150 30.11 -14.83 -3.89
N SER A 151 29.83 -16.11 -3.62
CA SER A 151 29.61 -17.07 -4.70
C SER A 151 28.37 -16.71 -5.52
N GLU A 152 28.44 -16.90 -6.83
CA GLU A 152 27.32 -16.61 -7.73
C GLU A 152 26.05 -17.34 -7.30
N ASP A 153 26.16 -18.63 -6.93
CA ASP A 153 25.05 -19.43 -6.40
C ASP A 153 24.43 -18.81 -5.13
N ALA A 154 25.24 -18.44 -4.14
CA ALA A 154 24.73 -17.83 -2.91
C ALA A 154 24.02 -16.48 -3.17
N THR A 155 24.58 -15.64 -4.04
CA THR A 155 23.93 -14.36 -4.39
C THR A 155 22.64 -14.56 -5.16
N ASN A 156 22.58 -15.54 -6.06
CA ASN A 156 21.38 -15.87 -6.84
C ASN A 156 20.30 -16.47 -5.96
N ASP A 157 20.64 -17.40 -5.06
CA ASP A 157 19.71 -17.98 -4.09
C ASP A 157 19.13 -16.91 -3.15
N ALA A 158 19.98 -15.99 -2.67
CA ALA A 158 19.57 -14.82 -1.90
C ALA A 158 18.59 -13.93 -2.67
N PHE A 159 18.90 -13.64 -3.94
CA PHE A 159 18.05 -12.84 -4.82
C PHE A 159 16.68 -13.50 -5.01
N ILE A 160 16.62 -14.80 -5.33
CA ILE A 160 15.36 -15.55 -5.49
C ILE A 160 14.53 -15.55 -4.19
N ARG A 161 15.17 -15.68 -3.03
CA ARG A 161 14.49 -15.57 -1.73
C ARG A 161 13.91 -14.18 -1.48
N ALA A 162 14.67 -13.12 -1.81
CA ALA A 162 14.22 -11.75 -1.69
C ALA A 162 13.02 -11.47 -2.61
N LEU A 163 13.04 -11.99 -3.84
CA LEU A 163 11.91 -11.92 -4.77
C LEU A 163 10.66 -12.54 -4.14
N GLY A 164 10.74 -13.75 -3.58
CA GLY A 164 9.59 -14.41 -2.94
C GLY A 164 8.96 -13.57 -1.82
N PHE A 165 9.78 -12.88 -1.03
CA PHE A 165 9.30 -11.95 -0.01
C PHE A 165 8.66 -10.69 -0.63
N ALA A 166 9.30 -10.09 -1.63
CA ALA A 166 8.79 -8.91 -2.32
C ALA A 166 7.47 -9.18 -3.05
N GLU A 167 7.30 -10.38 -3.66
CA GLU A 167 6.06 -10.79 -4.30
C GLU A 167 4.88 -10.76 -3.31
N VAL A 168 5.07 -11.28 -2.09
CA VAL A 168 4.03 -11.25 -1.05
C VAL A 168 3.66 -9.80 -0.67
N ILE A 169 4.66 -8.91 -0.56
CA ILE A 169 4.40 -7.50 -0.26
C ILE A 169 3.64 -6.84 -1.41
N PHE A 170 4.13 -7.01 -2.64
CA PHE A 170 3.54 -6.44 -3.85
C PHE A 170 2.05 -6.82 -3.97
N GLU A 171 1.74 -8.11 -3.82
CA GLU A 171 0.37 -8.62 -3.88
C GLU A 171 -0.52 -8.05 -2.77
N ASN A 172 0.00 -7.93 -1.54
CA ASN A 172 -0.77 -7.36 -0.43
C ASN A 172 -1.04 -5.85 -0.63
N VAL A 173 -0.07 -5.11 -1.15
CA VAL A 173 -0.26 -3.68 -1.49
C VAL A 173 -1.32 -3.55 -2.58
N MET A 174 -1.21 -4.32 -3.66
CA MET A 174 -2.17 -4.32 -4.77
C MET A 174 -3.58 -4.73 -4.31
N ALA A 175 -3.71 -5.82 -3.56
CA ALA A 175 -4.99 -6.28 -3.01
C ALA A 175 -5.63 -5.21 -2.10
N GLY A 176 -4.81 -4.51 -1.30
CA GLY A 176 -5.26 -3.39 -0.49
C GLY A 176 -5.78 -2.22 -1.33
N ILE A 177 -5.13 -1.89 -2.45
CA ILE A 177 -5.56 -0.86 -3.39
C ILE A 177 -6.87 -1.26 -4.07
N THR A 178 -6.96 -2.48 -4.60
CA THR A 178 -8.19 -3.02 -5.20
C THR A 178 -9.35 -2.97 -4.21
N SER A 179 -9.12 -3.38 -2.96
CA SER A 179 -10.13 -3.32 -1.89
C SER A 179 -10.62 -1.89 -1.64
N ARG A 180 -9.70 -0.90 -1.60
CA ARG A 180 -10.07 0.52 -1.45
C ARG A 180 -10.81 1.06 -2.67
N CYS A 181 -10.44 0.66 -3.88
CA CYS A 181 -11.13 1.04 -5.11
C CYS A 181 -12.59 0.55 -5.09
N HIS A 182 -12.82 -0.72 -4.75
CA HIS A 182 -14.18 -1.27 -4.61
C HIS A 182 -14.96 -0.58 -3.49
N ALA A 183 -14.33 -0.33 -2.34
CA ALA A 183 -14.97 0.40 -1.26
C ALA A 183 -15.40 1.81 -1.70
N ARG A 184 -14.57 2.53 -2.46
CA ARG A 184 -14.90 3.84 -3.01
C ARG A 184 -16.13 3.81 -3.89
N GLN A 185 -16.26 2.82 -4.78
CA GLN A 185 -17.43 2.66 -5.65
C GLN A 185 -18.71 2.47 -4.82
N ILE A 186 -18.70 1.51 -3.88
CA ILE A 186 -19.88 1.21 -3.05
C ILE A 186 -20.24 2.41 -2.16
N LEU A 187 -19.26 3.10 -1.58
CA LEU A 187 -19.48 4.27 -0.75
C LEU A 187 -20.03 5.44 -1.56
N SER A 188 -19.58 5.63 -2.81
CA SER A 188 -20.12 6.65 -3.70
C SER A 188 -21.60 6.41 -4.01
N GLU A 189 -21.98 5.17 -4.34
CA GLU A 189 -23.38 4.79 -4.56
C GLU A 189 -24.24 4.94 -3.30
N SER A 190 -23.70 4.53 -2.16
CA SER A 190 -24.38 4.64 -0.86
C SER A 190 -24.61 6.09 -0.49
N LEU A 191 -23.65 6.97 -0.77
CA LEU A 191 -23.76 8.41 -0.52
C LEU A 191 -24.82 9.09 -1.40
N GLN A 192 -25.02 8.64 -2.65
CA GLN A 192 -26.06 9.18 -3.52
C GLN A 192 -27.48 8.87 -3.01
N LYS A 193 -27.63 7.76 -2.29
CA LYS A 193 -28.91 7.30 -1.71
C LYS A 193 -29.12 7.79 -0.27
N ALA A 194 -28.11 8.39 0.35
CA ALA A 194 -28.19 8.85 1.72
C ALA A 194 -29.15 10.04 1.85
N ASP A 195 -30.08 9.94 2.79
CA ASP A 195 -31.10 10.94 3.13
C ASP A 195 -30.84 11.64 4.47
N SER A 196 -29.80 11.21 5.19
CA SER A 196 -29.38 11.75 6.48
C SER A 196 -27.86 11.90 6.55
N ASP A 197 -27.37 12.51 7.63
CA ASP A 197 -25.93 12.64 7.93
C ASP A 197 -25.31 11.33 8.47
N THR A 198 -26.10 10.25 8.53
CA THR A 198 -25.72 8.93 9.04
C THR A 198 -25.82 7.88 7.96
N LEU A 199 -24.72 7.22 7.63
CA LEU A 199 -24.67 6.19 6.61
C LEU A 199 -24.66 4.78 7.24
N TYR A 200 -25.66 3.96 6.93
CA TYR A 200 -25.73 2.56 7.36
C TYR A 200 -25.12 1.65 6.30
N LEU A 201 -24.06 0.93 6.66
CA LEU A 201 -23.36 -0.01 5.80
C LEU A 201 -23.65 -1.45 6.25
N SER A 202 -23.73 -2.37 5.29
CA SER A 202 -23.92 -3.81 5.56
C SER A 202 -22.67 -4.50 6.13
N ARG A 203 -21.50 -3.85 6.04
CA ARG A 203 -20.21 -4.30 6.59
C ARG A 203 -19.26 -3.11 6.73
N TYR A 204 -18.19 -3.27 7.51
CA TYR A 204 -17.12 -2.30 7.52
C TYR A 204 -16.49 -2.15 6.13
N MET A 205 -16.24 -0.90 5.72
CA MET A 205 -15.51 -0.55 4.51
C MET A 205 -14.50 0.56 4.83
N PRO A 206 -13.31 0.56 4.20
CA PRO A 206 -12.29 1.59 4.42
C PRO A 206 -12.75 2.93 3.81
N TYR A 207 -13.55 3.68 4.55
CA TYR A 207 -14.13 4.95 4.10
C TYR A 207 -13.11 6.05 3.84
N SER A 208 -11.87 5.90 4.30
CA SER A 208 -10.75 6.75 3.90
C SER A 208 -10.47 6.73 2.40
N ALA A 209 -10.90 5.68 1.68
CA ALA A 209 -10.82 5.59 0.23
C ALA A 209 -11.74 6.60 -0.49
N TYR A 210 -12.71 7.19 0.21
CA TYR A 210 -13.60 8.22 -0.35
C TYR A 210 -13.75 9.44 0.58
N PRO A 211 -12.71 10.31 0.65
CA PRO A 211 -12.68 11.44 1.60
C PRO A 211 -13.84 12.43 1.45
N GLU A 212 -14.36 12.60 0.24
CA GLU A 212 -15.46 13.53 -0.08
C GLU A 212 -16.75 13.24 0.71
N MET A 213 -16.96 11.99 1.12
CA MET A 213 -18.13 11.59 1.91
C MET A 213 -18.24 12.39 3.21
N ARG A 214 -17.13 12.82 3.81
CA ARG A 214 -17.14 13.64 5.04
C ARG A 214 -17.81 15.01 4.88
N ARG A 215 -18.06 15.46 3.65
CA ARG A 215 -18.79 16.71 3.37
C ARG A 215 -20.29 16.60 3.63
N LYS A 216 -20.83 15.39 3.64
CA LYS A 216 -22.28 15.12 3.78
C LYS A 216 -22.59 14.19 4.95
N ILE A 217 -21.68 13.28 5.28
CA ILE A 217 -21.87 12.25 6.30
C ILE A 217 -21.01 12.59 7.52
N SER A 218 -21.66 12.66 8.68
CA SER A 218 -21.01 12.83 9.98
C SER A 218 -20.74 11.48 10.65
N PHE A 219 -21.61 10.49 10.40
CA PHE A 219 -21.62 9.22 11.11
C PHE A 219 -21.74 8.02 10.16
N ILE A 220 -21.05 6.93 10.46
CA ILE A 220 -21.22 5.65 9.78
C ILE A 220 -21.59 4.58 10.79
N VAL A 221 -22.56 3.73 10.44
CA VAL A 221 -23.00 2.58 11.22
C VAL A 221 -22.72 1.31 10.44
N TYR A 222 -22.13 0.31 11.07
CA TYR A 222 -21.86 -0.99 10.43
C TYR A 222 -21.80 -2.14 11.45
N PRO A 223 -22.05 -3.39 11.03
CA PRO A 223 -21.91 -4.55 11.91
C PRO A 223 -20.49 -4.71 12.46
N SER A 224 -20.38 -5.02 13.75
CA SER A 224 -19.12 -5.32 14.40
C SER A 224 -18.75 -6.80 14.21
N THR A 225 -17.46 -7.09 14.01
CA THR A 225 -16.95 -8.47 13.97
C THR A 225 -17.06 -9.18 15.31
N ARG A 226 -17.31 -8.45 16.40
CA ARG A 226 -17.51 -8.98 17.76
C ARG A 226 -18.99 -9.10 18.15
N GLY A 227 -19.90 -8.96 17.18
CA GLY A 227 -21.34 -8.92 17.42
C GLY A 227 -21.85 -7.50 17.70
N GLY A 228 -23.12 -7.25 17.36
CA GLY A 228 -23.72 -5.91 17.42
C GLY A 228 -23.25 -5.00 16.29
N TYR A 229 -23.25 -3.70 16.56
CA TYR A 229 -23.02 -2.62 15.60
C TYR A 229 -22.05 -1.58 16.16
N ASN A 230 -21.21 -1.05 15.28
CA ASN A 230 -20.39 0.11 15.57
C ASN A 230 -21.04 1.37 15.00
N LEU A 231 -21.09 2.42 15.81
CA LEU A 231 -21.33 3.80 15.41
C LEU A 231 -19.99 4.54 15.39
N GLN A 232 -19.61 5.06 14.23
CA GLN A 232 -18.33 5.74 14.05
C GLN A 232 -18.53 7.17 13.56
N ILE A 233 -17.92 8.11 14.26
CA ILE A 233 -17.88 9.53 13.92
C ILE A 233 -16.76 9.75 12.90
N ILE A 234 -17.11 10.20 11.69
CA ILE A 234 -16.15 10.48 10.62
C ILE A 234 -15.91 11.97 10.40
N ASN A 235 -16.85 12.83 10.80
CA ASN A 235 -16.66 14.28 10.82
C ASN A 235 -15.91 14.67 12.11
N ARG A 236 -14.78 15.38 11.95
CA ARG A 236 -13.87 15.70 13.04
C ARG A 236 -14.41 16.77 13.99
N ASP A 237 -15.45 17.48 13.59
CA ASP A 237 -16.11 18.49 14.40
C ASP A 237 -16.97 17.89 15.51
N PHE A 238 -17.08 16.57 15.59
CA PHE A 238 -17.89 15.87 16.59
C PHE A 238 -17.06 14.90 17.45
N SER A 239 -17.53 14.70 18.69
CA SER A 239 -17.04 13.65 19.59
C SER A 239 -18.15 13.24 20.57
N PHE A 240 -18.08 12.04 21.12
CA PHE A 240 -18.88 11.69 22.29
C PHE A 240 -18.52 12.61 23.48
N ARG A 241 -19.49 12.90 24.35
CA ARG A 241 -19.22 13.67 25.57
C ARG A 241 -18.07 13.07 26.37
N SER A 242 -17.21 13.93 26.92
CA SER A 242 -15.99 13.52 27.62
C SER A 242 -16.26 12.63 28.85
N ASP A 243 -17.42 12.75 29.49
CA ASP A 243 -17.77 11.99 30.69
C ASP A 243 -18.13 10.52 30.43
N ILE A 244 -18.23 10.11 29.16
CA ILE A 244 -18.51 8.73 28.76
C ILE A 244 -17.40 8.08 27.91
N ILE A 245 -16.40 8.85 27.48
CA ILE A 245 -15.27 8.33 26.69
C ILE A 245 -14.51 7.29 27.52
N GLY A 246 -14.24 6.14 26.91
CA GLY A 246 -13.53 5.02 27.55
C GLY A 246 -14.40 4.13 28.44
N LEU A 247 -15.67 4.50 28.68
CA LEU A 247 -16.59 3.65 29.42
C LEU A 247 -17.04 2.44 28.60
N SER A 248 -17.30 1.34 29.28
CA SER A 248 -17.85 0.11 28.68
C SER A 248 -18.75 -0.64 29.67
N GLY A 249 -19.56 -1.57 29.15
CA GLY A 249 -20.42 -2.44 29.94
C GLY A 249 -21.36 -1.69 30.89
N ASP A 250 -21.51 -2.20 32.11
CA ASP A 250 -22.47 -1.65 33.09
C ASP A 250 -22.22 -0.20 33.46
N ALA A 251 -20.95 0.23 33.49
CA ALA A 251 -20.62 1.62 33.78
C ALA A 251 -21.17 2.55 32.70
N LEU A 252 -21.02 2.18 31.43
CA LEU A 252 -21.59 2.93 30.31
C LEU A 252 -23.12 2.91 30.36
N ARG A 253 -23.72 1.72 30.52
CA ARG A 253 -25.18 1.56 30.58
C ARG A 253 -25.82 2.38 31.69
N ARG A 254 -25.24 2.40 32.89
CA ARG A 254 -25.74 3.25 34.00
C ARG A 254 -25.63 4.74 33.69
N LYS A 255 -24.59 5.16 32.96
CA LYS A 255 -24.31 6.56 32.66
C LYS A 255 -25.18 7.09 31.51
N THR A 256 -25.49 6.25 30.53
CA THR A 256 -26.29 6.63 29.34
C THR A 256 -27.76 6.23 29.43
N GLY A 257 -28.10 5.22 30.25
CA GLY A 257 -29.43 4.61 30.25
C GLY A 257 -29.72 3.70 29.06
N VAL A 258 -28.76 3.50 28.14
CA VAL A 258 -28.94 2.67 26.94
C VAL A 258 -28.53 1.24 27.25
N GLY A 259 -29.50 0.33 27.35
CA GLY A 259 -29.28 -1.07 27.77
C GLY A 259 -28.41 -1.90 26.82
N SER A 260 -28.44 -1.59 25.53
CA SER A 260 -27.62 -2.27 24.50
C SER A 260 -26.20 -1.71 24.37
N ALA A 261 -25.86 -0.62 25.08
CA ALA A 261 -24.56 0.03 24.94
C ALA A 261 -23.42 -0.90 25.41
N LEU A 262 -22.41 -1.05 24.56
CA LEU A 262 -21.27 -1.93 24.77
C LEU A 262 -20.02 -1.15 25.21
N PHE A 263 -19.63 -0.12 24.45
CA PHE A 263 -18.45 0.70 24.75
C PHE A 263 -18.48 2.06 24.04
N ILE A 264 -17.71 3.02 24.56
CA ILE A 264 -17.23 4.22 23.86
C ILE A 264 -15.70 4.14 23.83
N HIS A 265 -15.10 4.15 22.63
CA HIS A 265 -13.65 4.06 22.45
C HIS A 265 -12.94 5.31 23.01
N ASN A 266 -11.70 5.14 23.47
CA ASN A 266 -10.89 6.24 24.04
C ASN A 266 -10.64 7.41 23.08
N SER A 267 -10.77 7.18 21.78
CA SER A 267 -10.71 8.26 20.78
C SER A 267 -11.91 9.21 20.83
N GLY A 268 -12.98 8.85 21.54
CA GLY A 268 -14.24 9.60 21.58
C GLY A 268 -14.99 9.62 20.25
N ARG A 269 -14.69 8.69 19.33
CA ARG A 269 -15.23 8.67 17.95
C ARG A 269 -15.83 7.34 17.51
N ILE A 270 -15.81 6.33 18.38
CA ILE A 270 -16.38 5.01 18.06
C ILE A 270 -17.18 4.55 19.26
N ALA A 271 -18.40 4.08 19.03
CA ALA A 271 -19.25 3.44 20.02
C ALA A 271 -19.71 2.09 19.52
N GLY A 272 -19.99 1.17 20.43
CA GLY A 272 -20.60 -0.12 20.14
C GLY A 272 -21.96 -0.29 20.82
N THR A 273 -22.91 -0.90 20.13
CA THR A 273 -24.23 -1.31 20.66
C THR A 273 -24.56 -2.73 20.20
N SER A 274 -25.29 -3.51 21.00
CA SER A 274 -25.83 -4.80 20.54
C SER A 274 -27.03 -4.65 19.60
N GLU A 275 -27.77 -3.54 19.70
CA GLU A 275 -29.02 -3.31 18.98
C GLU A 275 -28.90 -2.10 18.03
N ILE A 276 -29.23 -2.29 16.76
CA ILE A 276 -29.19 -1.21 15.75
C ILE A 276 -30.23 -0.12 16.03
N SER A 277 -31.37 -0.46 16.64
CA SER A 277 -32.43 0.49 16.98
C SER A 277 -32.00 1.55 17.98
N ASP A 278 -30.93 1.30 18.74
CA ASP A 278 -30.43 2.18 19.79
C ASP A 278 -29.31 3.12 19.30
N ILE A 279 -28.95 3.05 18.02
CA ILE A 279 -27.98 3.98 17.41
C ILE A 279 -28.39 5.46 17.61
N PRO A 280 -29.65 5.88 17.38
CA PRO A 280 -30.06 7.26 17.62
C PRO A 280 -29.92 7.68 19.09
N LEU A 281 -30.13 6.77 20.04
CA LEU A 281 -29.92 7.03 21.47
C LEU A 281 -28.44 7.29 21.76
N LEU A 282 -27.54 6.49 21.19
CA LEU A 282 -26.10 6.73 21.31
C LEU A 282 -25.66 8.04 20.65
N GLN A 283 -26.22 8.39 19.48
CA GLN A 283 -25.94 9.66 18.81
C GLN A 283 -26.32 10.87 19.66
N SER A 284 -27.34 10.76 20.53
CA SER A 284 -27.73 11.85 21.44
C SER A 284 -26.62 12.26 22.44
N PHE A 285 -25.60 11.42 22.63
CA PHE A 285 -24.42 11.72 23.47
C PHE A 285 -23.24 12.29 22.66
N ILE A 286 -23.43 12.59 21.38
CA ILE A 286 -22.43 13.24 20.54
C ILE A 286 -22.59 14.76 20.66
N VAL A 287 -21.47 15.45 20.83
CA VAL A 287 -21.40 16.91 20.91
C VAL A 287 -20.52 17.46 19.79
N GLN A 288 -20.85 18.66 19.32
CA GLN A 288 -19.98 19.42 18.44
C GLN A 288 -18.83 20.02 19.25
N LEU A 289 -17.61 19.79 18.80
CA LEU A 289 -16.41 20.43 19.32
C LEU A 289 -16.45 21.89 18.88
N ARG A 290 -16.20 22.82 19.81
CA ARG A 290 -16.10 24.24 19.47
C ARG A 290 -14.92 24.43 18.52
N SER A 291 -15.16 25.07 17.39
CA SER A 291 -14.08 25.55 16.51
C SER A 291 -13.19 26.49 17.31
N HIS A 292 -11.90 26.17 17.41
CA HIS A 292 -10.88 27.14 17.80
C HIS A 292 -10.53 28.03 16.61
#